data_AF-A0A1V1P2R8-F1
#
_entry.id   AF-A0A1V1P2R8-F1
#
_cell.length_a   1.000
_cell.length_b   1.000
_cell.length_c   1.000
_cell.angle_alpha   90.00
_cell.angle_beta   90.00
_cell.angle_gamma   90.00
#
_symmetry.space_group_name_H-M   'P 1'
#
loop_
_entity.id
_entity.type
_entity.pdbx_description
1 polymer ?
#
loop_
_entity_poly.entity_id
_entity_poly.type
_entity_poly.pdbx_seq_one_letter_code
_entity_poly.pdbx_strand_id
1 'polypeptide(L)'
;MISLNDLSDAPYNLWIKLFSSKINQRLSVLKRILAIVVKKFNKGLVSILVKILNFWNMIGEITMQKIQNDILYDSGGISDEVASWFLSLFKPEDRLRGLKPEDVFKQFKTKDRLRGLKPEDRLHGLKPEDVFKQFKTKDRLQGLKPEDRLNGLDLKIIENYLEKQRKKKI
;
A
#
# COMPACT_ATOMS: atom_id res chain seq x y z
N MET A 1 -15.30 -3.57 -43.05
CA MET A 1 -14.04 -3.86 -42.33
C MET A 1 -14.45 -4.51 -41.02
N ILE A 2 -14.00 -5.73 -40.71
CA ILE A 2 -14.38 -6.44 -39.48
C ILE A 2 -13.69 -5.76 -38.29
N SER A 3 -14.43 -5.38 -37.25
CA SER A 3 -13.83 -4.83 -36.03
C SER A 3 -13.22 -5.95 -35.19
N LEU A 4 -12.14 -5.64 -34.46
CA LEU A 4 -11.61 -6.57 -33.44
C LEU A 4 -12.66 -6.97 -32.40
N ASN A 5 -13.62 -6.08 -32.16
CA ASN A 5 -14.72 -6.32 -31.24
C ASN A 5 -15.70 -7.39 -31.73
N ASP A 6 -15.77 -7.62 -33.05
CA ASP A 6 -16.72 -8.54 -33.69
C ASP A 6 -16.15 -9.97 -33.78
N LEU A 7 -14.87 -10.15 -33.45
CA LEU A 7 -14.24 -11.47 -33.41
C LEU A 7 -14.88 -12.34 -32.33
N SER A 8 -15.07 -13.63 -32.64
CA SER A 8 -15.56 -14.62 -31.69
C SER A 8 -14.61 -14.75 -30.49
N ASP A 9 -15.14 -15.19 -29.36
CA ASP A 9 -14.38 -15.41 -28.13
C ASP A 9 -13.56 -16.73 -28.13
N ALA A 10 -13.24 -17.26 -29.30
CA ALA A 10 -12.41 -18.44 -29.42
C ALA A 10 -11.00 -18.19 -28.83
N PRO A 11 -10.34 -19.20 -28.22
CA PRO A 11 -9.08 -19.02 -27.49
C PRO A 11 -7.97 -18.33 -28.29
N TYR A 12 -7.87 -18.59 -29.59
CA TYR A 12 -6.87 -18.00 -30.47
C TYR A 12 -7.11 -16.50 -30.76
N ASN A 13 -8.36 -16.03 -30.69
CA ASN A 13 -8.71 -14.62 -30.91
C ASN A 13 -8.43 -13.75 -29.68
N LEU A 14 -8.37 -14.34 -28.49
CA LEU A 14 -8.26 -13.60 -27.23
C LEU A 14 -7.05 -12.66 -27.22
N TRP A 15 -5.88 -13.12 -27.67
CA TRP A 15 -4.67 -12.30 -27.70
C TRP A 15 -4.79 -11.07 -28.62
N ILE A 16 -5.53 -11.19 -29.72
CA ILE A 16 -5.76 -10.09 -30.65
C ILE A 16 -6.81 -9.12 -30.06
N LYS A 17 -7.84 -9.65 -29.40
CA LYS A 17 -8.89 -8.85 -28.74
C LYS A 17 -8.40 -8.06 -27.52
N LEU A 18 -7.17 -8.29 -27.04
CA LEU A 18 -6.49 -7.36 -26.13
C LEU A 18 -6.40 -5.94 -26.73
N PHE A 19 -6.42 -5.80 -28.06
CA PHE A 19 -6.37 -4.50 -28.73
C PHE A 19 -7.74 -3.98 -29.19
N SER A 20 -8.84 -4.61 -28.74
CA SER A 20 -10.21 -4.14 -28.99
C SER A 20 -10.38 -2.65 -28.69
N SER A 21 -11.20 -1.91 -29.44
CA SER A 21 -11.34 -0.46 -29.19
C SER A 21 -12.02 -0.14 -27.84
N LYS A 22 -12.75 -1.10 -27.26
CA LYS A 22 -13.46 -0.94 -25.99
C LYS A 22 -12.62 -1.46 -24.82
N ILE A 23 -12.29 -0.60 -23.86
CA ILE A 23 -11.52 -0.95 -22.65
C ILE A 23 -12.15 -2.12 -21.88
N ASN A 24 -13.47 -2.10 -21.69
CA ASN A 24 -14.17 -3.18 -20.97
C ASN A 24 -14.03 -4.54 -21.67
N GLN A 25 -13.96 -4.55 -23.00
CA GLN A 25 -13.69 -5.80 -23.74
C GLN A 25 -12.26 -6.27 -23.51
N ARG A 26 -11.27 -5.37 -23.53
CA ARG A 26 -9.87 -5.73 -23.23
C ARG A 26 -9.71 -6.34 -21.84
N LEU A 27 -10.35 -5.74 -20.83
CA LEU A 27 -10.31 -6.24 -19.45
C LEU A 27 -11.02 -7.60 -19.31
N SER A 28 -12.17 -7.77 -19.95
CA SER A 28 -12.87 -9.07 -19.98
C SER A 28 -12.03 -10.15 -20.66
N VAL A 29 -11.37 -9.82 -21.77
CA VAL A 29 -10.47 -10.71 -22.49
C VAL A 29 -9.24 -11.05 -21.66
N LEU A 30 -8.62 -10.06 -21.00
CA LEU A 30 -7.51 -10.28 -20.07
C LEU A 30 -7.92 -11.22 -18.93
N LYS A 31 -9.08 -11.00 -18.31
CA LYS A 31 -9.63 -11.89 -17.28
C LYS A 31 -9.76 -13.34 -17.78
N ARG A 32 -10.25 -13.54 -19.01
CA ARG A 32 -10.33 -14.87 -19.64
C ARG A 32 -8.96 -15.48 -19.92
N ILE A 33 -8.02 -14.71 -20.45
CA ILE A 33 -6.63 -15.16 -20.69
C ILE A 33 -6.00 -15.65 -19.38
N LEU A 34 -6.18 -14.90 -18.28
CA LEU A 34 -5.69 -15.29 -16.96
C LEU A 34 -6.41 -16.54 -16.40
N ALA A 35 -7.70 -16.70 -16.70
CA ALA A 35 -8.49 -17.85 -16.27
C ALA A 35 -8.15 -19.16 -17.01
N ILE A 36 -7.66 -19.11 -18.26
CA ILE A 36 -7.41 -20.29 -19.14
C ILE A 36 -6.13 -21.08 -18.73
N VAL A 37 -5.79 -21.09 -17.45
CA VAL A 37 -4.67 -21.86 -16.87
C VAL A 37 -3.31 -21.33 -17.31
N VAL A 38 -2.91 -20.26 -16.62
CA VAL A 38 -1.54 -19.72 -16.52
C VAL A 38 -0.42 -20.76 -16.58
N LYS A 39 -0.61 -21.94 -15.99
CA LYS A 39 0.39 -23.03 -15.94
C LYS A 39 0.81 -23.55 -17.31
N LYS A 40 0.10 -23.18 -18.39
CA LYS A 40 0.45 -23.51 -19.79
C LYS A 40 1.19 -22.40 -20.53
N PHE A 41 1.35 -21.21 -19.95
CA PHE A 41 2.06 -20.13 -20.64
C PHE A 41 3.56 -20.40 -20.62
N ASN A 42 4.14 -20.44 -21.82
CA ASN A 42 5.59 -20.41 -21.94
C ASN A 42 6.12 -19.01 -21.59
N LYS A 43 7.42 -18.92 -21.28
CA LYS A 43 8.07 -17.65 -20.93
C LYS A 43 7.88 -16.55 -21.99
N GLY A 44 7.79 -16.92 -23.26
CA GLY A 44 7.56 -16.00 -24.38
C GLY A 44 6.20 -15.31 -24.30
N LEU A 45 5.13 -16.09 -24.10
CA LEU A 45 3.77 -15.56 -23.95
C LEU A 45 3.63 -14.69 -22.70
N VAL A 46 4.25 -15.08 -21.60
CA VAL A 46 4.29 -14.24 -20.38
C VAL A 46 4.99 -12.91 -20.67
N SER A 47 6.13 -12.94 -21.37
CA SER A 47 6.86 -11.72 -21.75
C SER A 47 6.04 -10.81 -22.65
N ILE A 48 5.32 -11.37 -23.64
CA ILE A 48 4.41 -10.62 -24.51
C ILE A 48 3.29 -9.98 -23.68
N LEU A 49 2.65 -10.74 -22.79
CA LEU A 49 1.60 -10.22 -21.93
C LEU A 49 2.09 -9.05 -21.08
N VAL A 50 3.23 -9.19 -20.40
CA VAL A 50 3.81 -8.12 -19.58
C VAL A 50 4.11 -6.87 -20.42
N LYS A 51 4.63 -7.02 -21.65
CA LYS A 51 4.87 -5.89 -22.56
C LYS A 51 3.58 -5.18 -22.95
N ILE A 52 2.50 -5.91 -23.24
CA ILE A 52 1.18 -5.32 -23.55
C ILE A 52 0.65 -4.52 -22.37
N LEU A 53 0.73 -5.08 -21.16
CA LEU A 53 0.24 -4.42 -19.94
C LEU A 53 1.05 -3.17 -19.61
N ASN A 54 2.39 -3.24 -19.75
CA ASN A 54 3.26 -2.07 -19.60
C ASN A 54 2.95 -1.00 -20.65
N PHE A 55 2.66 -1.40 -21.89
CA PHE A 55 2.27 -0.48 -22.95
C PHE A 55 0.96 0.26 -22.60
N TRP A 56 -0.09 -0.45 -22.18
CA TRP A 56 -1.35 0.18 -21.76
C TRP A 56 -1.17 1.16 -20.59
N ASN A 57 -0.33 0.80 -19.62
CA ASN A 57 -0.05 1.65 -18.48
C ASN A 57 0.76 2.88 -18.89
N MET A 58 1.69 2.74 -19.84
CA MET A 58 2.51 3.84 -20.38
C MET A 58 1.66 4.89 -21.11
N ILE A 59 0.70 4.45 -21.92
CA ILE A 59 -0.22 5.37 -22.64
C ILE A 59 -1.39 5.86 -21.77
N GLY A 60 -1.52 5.34 -20.54
CA GLY A 60 -2.56 5.74 -19.60
C GLY A 60 -3.97 5.19 -19.88
N GLU A 61 -4.13 4.28 -20.85
CA GLU A 61 -5.44 3.71 -21.20
C GLU A 61 -5.96 2.73 -20.13
N ILE A 62 -5.08 1.84 -19.64
CA ILE A 62 -5.42 0.86 -18.60
C ILE A 62 -4.27 0.81 -17.60
N THR A 63 -4.55 1.23 -16.37
CA THR A 63 -3.58 1.25 -15.27
C THR A 63 -3.59 -0.06 -14.48
N MET A 64 -2.49 -0.34 -13.77
CA MET A 64 -2.42 -1.51 -12.86
C MET A 64 -3.51 -1.50 -11.79
N GLN A 65 -3.91 -0.32 -11.31
CA GLN A 65 -5.01 -0.19 -10.35
C GLN A 65 -6.35 -0.63 -10.93
N LYS A 66 -6.62 -0.24 -12.19
CA LYS A 66 -7.84 -0.65 -12.88
C LYS A 66 -7.88 -2.16 -13.04
N ILE A 67 -6.76 -2.78 -13.39
CA ILE A 67 -6.63 -4.24 -13.47
C ILE A 67 -6.86 -4.88 -12.10
N GLN A 68 -6.24 -4.35 -11.04
CA GLN A 68 -6.43 -4.83 -9.68
C GLN A 68 -7.90 -4.80 -9.25
N ASN A 69 -8.59 -3.68 -9.45
CA ASN A 69 -9.99 -3.53 -9.04
C ASN A 69 -10.95 -4.33 -9.91
N ASP A 70 -10.79 -4.30 -11.24
CA ASP A 70 -11.78 -4.86 -12.18
C ASP A 70 -11.56 -6.36 -12.46
N ILE A 71 -10.37 -6.90 -12.16
CA ILE A 71 -10.01 -8.29 -12.49
C ILE A 71 -9.55 -9.09 -11.26
N LEU A 72 -8.63 -8.53 -10.46
CA LEU A 72 -7.99 -9.30 -9.39
C LEU A 72 -8.84 -9.34 -8.12
N TYR A 73 -9.42 -8.21 -7.72
CA TYR A 73 -10.18 -8.04 -6.48
C TYR A 73 -11.70 -7.94 -6.70
N ASP A 74 -12.16 -8.04 -7.95
CA ASP A 74 -13.58 -8.14 -8.31
C ASP A 74 -14.20 -9.42 -7.70
N SER A 75 -15.43 -9.35 -7.18
CA SER A 75 -16.11 -10.45 -6.48
C SER A 75 -16.47 -11.65 -7.36
N GLY A 76 -16.23 -11.57 -8.66
CA GLY A 76 -16.25 -12.68 -9.62
C GLY A 76 -14.94 -12.81 -10.39
N GLY A 77 -13.83 -12.38 -9.80
CA GLY A 77 -12.49 -12.30 -10.38
C GLY A 77 -11.84 -13.66 -10.68
N ILE A 78 -10.52 -13.63 -10.85
CA ILE A 78 -9.70 -14.84 -10.95
C ILE A 78 -9.35 -15.39 -9.56
N SER A 79 -8.91 -16.64 -9.46
CA SER A 79 -8.51 -17.22 -8.17
C SER A 79 -7.30 -16.51 -7.56
N ASP A 80 -7.18 -16.56 -6.23
CA ASP A 80 -6.08 -15.95 -5.48
C ASP A 80 -4.69 -16.45 -5.94
N GLU A 81 -4.59 -17.72 -6.36
CA GLU A 81 -3.36 -18.29 -6.93
C GLU A 81 -2.96 -17.58 -8.22
N VAL A 82 -3.92 -17.36 -9.12
CA VAL A 82 -3.68 -16.70 -10.41
C VAL A 82 -3.39 -15.21 -10.18
N ALA A 83 -4.10 -14.57 -9.25
CA ALA A 83 -3.85 -13.17 -8.90
C ALA A 83 -2.45 -12.99 -8.32
N SER A 84 -2.03 -13.88 -7.40
CA SER A 84 -0.69 -13.87 -6.80
C SER A 84 0.39 -14.09 -7.86
N TRP A 85 0.20 -15.06 -8.76
CA TRP A 85 1.10 -15.26 -9.90
C TRP A 85 1.19 -14.02 -10.78
N PHE A 86 0.04 -13.43 -11.15
CA PHE A 86 -0.01 -12.27 -12.02
C PHE A 86 0.76 -11.09 -11.41
N LEU A 87 0.53 -10.82 -10.13
CA LEU A 87 1.24 -9.77 -9.39
C LEU A 87 2.74 -10.05 -9.27
N SER A 88 3.16 -11.33 -9.22
CA SER A 88 4.58 -11.71 -9.18
C SER A 88 5.35 -11.32 -10.45
N LEU A 89 4.66 -11.06 -11.57
CA LEU A 89 5.28 -10.63 -12.83
C LEU A 89 5.81 -9.19 -12.79
N PHE A 90 5.38 -8.40 -11.81
CA PHE A 90 5.68 -6.97 -11.69
C PHE A 90 6.44 -6.67 -10.41
N LYS A 91 7.24 -5.60 -10.39
CA LYS A 91 7.88 -5.15 -9.14
C LYS A 91 6.83 -4.53 -8.21
N PRO A 92 7.01 -4.57 -6.87
CA PRO A 92 6.07 -3.96 -5.93
C PRO A 92 5.74 -2.50 -6.25
N GLU A 93 6.73 -1.72 -6.69
CA GLU A 93 6.56 -0.31 -7.03
C GLU A 93 5.58 -0.11 -8.19
N ASP A 94 5.63 -0.99 -9.19
CA ASP A 94 4.72 -0.95 -10.35
C ASP A 94 3.30 -1.37 -9.96
N ARG A 95 3.17 -2.32 -9.02
CA ARG A 95 1.87 -2.77 -8.50
C ARG A 95 1.15 -1.69 -7.68
N LEU A 96 1.93 -0.87 -6.98
CA LEU A 96 1.41 0.18 -6.10
C LEU A 96 1.28 1.53 -6.80
N ARG A 97 1.77 1.64 -8.05
CA ARG A 97 1.85 2.92 -8.75
C ARG A 97 0.48 3.58 -8.90
N GLY A 98 0.38 4.77 -8.31
CA GLY A 98 -0.79 5.63 -8.32
C GLY A 98 -1.90 5.20 -7.34
N LEU A 99 -1.75 4.09 -6.60
CA LEU A 99 -2.63 3.84 -5.45
C LEU A 99 -2.36 4.93 -4.43
N LYS A 100 -3.43 5.44 -3.81
CA LYS A 100 -3.28 6.31 -2.66
C LYS A 100 -2.74 5.46 -1.50
N PRO A 101 -1.79 5.96 -0.69
CA PRO A 101 -1.28 5.24 0.47
C PRO A 101 -2.40 4.71 1.36
N GLU A 102 -3.48 5.47 1.53
CA GLU A 102 -4.64 5.08 2.34
C GLU A 102 -5.30 3.79 1.83
N ASP A 103 -5.38 3.60 0.52
CA ASP A 103 -6.03 2.43 -0.09
C ASP A 103 -5.15 1.17 0.05
N VAL A 104 -3.83 1.34 0.01
CA VAL A 104 -2.88 0.27 0.33
C VAL A 104 -2.99 -0.10 1.82
N PHE A 105 -2.98 0.90 2.71
CA PHE A 105 -3.04 0.67 4.16
C PHE A 105 -4.36 0.06 4.63
N LYS A 106 -5.49 0.36 3.98
CA LYS A 106 -6.80 -0.26 4.30
C LYS A 106 -6.76 -1.79 4.26
N GLN A 107 -5.93 -2.39 3.41
CA GLN A 107 -5.80 -3.84 3.28
C GLN A 107 -5.02 -4.48 4.45
N PHE A 108 -4.24 -3.69 5.19
CA PHE A 108 -3.49 -4.17 6.34
C PHE A 108 -4.26 -3.93 7.65
N LYS A 109 -4.26 -4.95 8.54
CA LYS A 109 -4.70 -4.78 9.93
C LYS A 109 -3.89 -3.66 10.59
N THR A 110 -4.53 -2.83 11.41
CA THR A 110 -3.89 -1.66 12.05
C THR A 110 -2.58 -2.01 12.76
N LYS A 111 -2.50 -3.18 13.40
CA LYS A 111 -1.29 -3.65 14.10
C LYS A 111 -0.13 -4.00 13.17
N ASP A 112 -0.41 -4.36 11.92
CA ASP A 112 0.60 -4.79 10.94
C ASP A 112 1.09 -3.63 10.06
N ARG A 113 0.40 -2.48 10.03
CA ARG A 113 0.76 -1.32 9.19
C ARG A 113 2.13 -0.72 9.49
N LEU A 114 2.59 -0.83 10.74
CA LEU A 114 3.88 -0.32 11.19
C LEU A 114 4.95 -1.43 11.31
N ARG A 115 4.61 -2.65 10.91
CA ARG A 115 5.50 -3.80 11.02
C ARG A 115 6.65 -3.64 10.02
N GLY A 116 7.89 -3.79 10.50
CA GLY A 116 9.09 -3.58 9.70
C GLY A 116 9.66 -2.15 9.71
N LEU A 117 8.90 -1.16 10.20
CA LEU A 117 9.45 0.18 10.44
C LEU A 117 10.27 0.20 11.74
N LYS A 118 11.41 0.91 11.72
CA LYS A 118 12.17 1.21 12.94
C LYS A 118 11.34 2.11 13.86
N PRO A 119 11.55 2.05 15.19
CA PRO A 119 10.81 2.90 16.12
C PRO A 119 10.87 4.39 15.78
N GLU A 120 12.01 4.90 15.29
CA GLU A 120 12.15 6.31 14.92
C GLU A 120 11.27 6.68 13.72
N ASP A 121 11.24 5.82 12.69
CA ASP A 121 10.46 6.04 11.46
C ASP A 121 8.94 6.07 11.73
N ARG A 122 8.48 5.37 12.78
CA ARG A 122 7.05 5.35 13.17
C ARG A 122 6.58 6.68 13.75
N LEU A 123 7.51 7.47 14.27
CA LEU A 123 7.22 8.79 14.85
C LEU A 123 7.47 9.93 13.86
N HIS A 124 8.08 9.63 12.71
CA HIS A 124 8.39 10.61 11.69
C HIS A 124 7.11 11.30 11.18
N GLY A 125 7.11 12.64 11.19
CA GLY A 125 5.94 13.45 10.81
C GLY A 125 4.90 13.66 11.91
N LEU A 126 5.04 13.03 13.08
CA LEU A 126 4.24 13.36 14.26
C LEU A 126 4.83 14.56 14.99
N LYS A 127 3.97 15.46 15.47
CA LYS A 127 4.40 16.53 16.38
C LYS A 127 4.76 15.92 17.75
N PRO A 128 5.88 16.34 18.38
CA PRO A 128 6.26 15.83 19.69
C PRO A 128 5.13 15.93 20.73
N GLU A 129 4.36 17.01 20.71
CA GLU A 129 3.26 17.23 21.67
C GLU A 129 2.17 16.16 21.56
N ASP A 130 1.86 15.69 20.35
CA ASP A 130 0.82 14.69 20.12
C ASP A 130 1.27 13.29 20.55
N VAL A 131 2.58 13.01 20.45
CA VAL A 131 3.20 11.80 21.00
C VAL A 131 3.21 11.86 22.53
N PHE A 132 3.64 12.98 23.12
CA PHE A 132 3.69 13.15 24.59
C PHE A 132 2.31 13.06 25.26
N LYS A 133 1.25 13.52 24.60
CA LYS A 133 -0.13 13.44 25.12
C LYS A 133 -0.59 12.00 25.37
N GLN A 134 -0.08 11.02 24.63
CA GLN A 134 -0.42 9.60 24.78
C GLN A 134 0.16 8.99 26.06
N PHE A 135 1.21 9.58 26.63
CA PHE A 135 1.83 9.13 27.88
C PHE A 135 1.17 9.77 29.10
N LYS A 136 1.01 8.98 30.17
CA LYS A 136 0.60 9.50 31.49
C LYS A 136 1.64 10.52 31.96
N THR A 137 1.21 11.59 32.63
CA THR A 137 2.07 12.70 33.05
C THR A 137 3.33 12.26 33.80
N LYS A 138 3.19 11.26 34.68
CA LYS A 138 4.31 10.70 35.46
C LYS A 138 5.37 9.95 34.63
N ASP A 139 4.98 9.44 33.47
CA ASP A 139 5.84 8.58 32.63
C ASP A 139 6.53 9.42 31.53
N ARG A 140 6.08 10.65 31.27
CA ARG A 140 6.63 11.53 30.21
C ARG A 140 8.10 11.89 30.40
N LEU A 141 8.56 11.96 31.65
CA LEU A 141 9.95 12.30 31.98
C LEU A 141 10.79 11.06 32.33
N GLN A 142 10.20 9.87 32.21
CA GLN A 142 10.87 8.62 32.55
C GLN A 142 12.02 8.36 31.55
N GLY A 143 13.19 7.99 32.06
CA GLY A 143 14.40 7.81 31.24
C GLY A 143 15.28 9.07 31.09
N LEU A 144 14.76 10.26 31.39
CA LEU A 144 15.60 11.47 31.49
C LEU A 144 16.39 11.46 32.80
N LYS A 145 17.63 11.96 32.75
CA LYS A 145 18.43 12.22 33.95
C LYS A 145 17.77 13.32 34.79
N PRO A 146 17.95 13.34 36.12
CA PRO A 146 17.34 14.35 36.99
C PRO A 146 17.62 15.79 36.55
N GLU A 147 18.83 16.07 36.07
CA GLU A 147 19.26 17.40 35.62
C GLU A 147 18.48 17.84 34.37
N ASP A 148 18.30 16.94 33.40
CA ASP A 148 17.57 17.21 32.16
C ASP A 148 16.08 17.51 32.41
N ARG A 149 15.51 16.96 33.49
CA ARG A 149 14.12 17.22 33.89
C ARG A 149 13.91 18.61 34.47
N LEU A 150 14.96 19.19 35.04
CA LEU A 150 14.94 20.52 35.62
C LEU A 150 15.37 21.60 34.61
N ASN A 151 16.00 21.18 33.51
CA ASN A 151 16.45 22.07 32.46
C ASN A 151 15.27 22.85 31.86
N GLY A 152 15.39 24.18 31.80
CA GLY A 152 14.34 25.09 31.34
C GLY A 152 13.30 25.50 32.40
N LEU A 153 13.38 25.00 33.63
CA LEU A 153 12.60 25.53 34.76
C LEU A 153 13.34 26.70 35.42
N ASP A 154 12.59 27.73 35.81
CA ASP A 154 13.13 28.84 36.61
C ASP A 154 13.57 28.32 38.00
N LEU A 155 14.80 28.64 38.38
CA LEU A 155 15.38 28.29 39.69
C LEU A 155 14.49 28.73 40.84
N LYS A 156 13.84 29.90 40.72
CA LYS A 156 12.96 30.42 41.77
C LYS A 156 11.74 29.52 42.00
N ILE A 157 11.22 28.88 40.95
CA ILE A 157 10.10 27.92 41.05
C ILE A 157 10.56 26.66 41.80
N ILE A 158 11.76 26.18 41.50
CA ILE A 158 12.34 24.99 42.15
C ILE A 158 12.55 25.25 43.64
N GLU A 159 13.16 26.38 44.00
CA GLU A 159 13.39 26.79 45.39
C GLU A 159 12.08 26.87 46.19
N ASN A 160 11.07 27.57 45.65
CA ASN A 160 9.75 27.67 46.26
C ASN A 160 9.08 26.30 46.49
N TYR A 161 9.23 25.37 45.55
CA TYR A 161 8.71 24.01 45.69
C TYR A 161 9.42 23.25 46.83
N LEU A 162 10.75 23.35 46.91
CA LEU A 162 11.54 22.71 47.97
C LEU A 162 11.19 23.25 49.36
N GLU A 163 10.99 24.56 49.50
CA GLU A 163 10.53 25.16 50.76
C GLU A 163 9.17 24.61 51.21
N LYS A 164 8.20 24.50 50.29
CA LYS A 164 6.89 23.90 50.59
C LYS A 164 7.01 22.45 51.02
N GLN A 165 7.88 21.66 50.40
CA GLN A 165 8.09 20.25 50.76
C GLN A 165 8.77 20.08 52.12
N ARG A 166 9.73 20.95 52.45
CA ARG A 166 10.39 20.96 53.78
C ARG A 166 9.38 21.26 54.90
N LYS A 167 8.49 22.23 54.69
CA LYS A 167 7.43 22.58 55.65
C LYS A 167 6.38 21.49 55.85
N LYS A 168 6.16 20.61 54.86
CA LYS A 168 5.23 19.47 54.93
C LYS A 168 5.79 18.26 55.69
N LYS A 169 7.10 18.20 55.92
CA LYS A 169 7.77 17.10 56.62
C LYS A 169 7.97 17.36 58.12
N ILE A 170 7.58 18.55 58.60
CA ILE A 170 7.56 18.97 60.01
C ILE A 170 6.10 18.88 60.46
#